data_AF-S7RCX3-F1
#
_entry.id   AF-S7RCX3-F1
#
_cell.length_a   1.000
_cell.length_b   1.000
_cell.length_c   1.000
_cell.angle_alpha   90.00
_cell.angle_beta   90.00
_cell.angle_gamma   90.00
#
_symmetry.space_group_name_H-M   'P 1'
#
loop_
_entity.id
_entity.type
_entity.pdbx_description
1 polymer ?
#
loop_
_entity_poly.entity_id
_entity_poly.type
_entity_poly.pdbx_seq_one_letter_code
_entity_poly.pdbx_strand_id
1 'polypeptide(L)'
;MDFQVSKFFMDLIDTSPLLTYMIELAKHGMENGPSTRISIPARLQRLRTHAEAWKTLNFESVEELSMSAMDDWELTDGVLARGYGPHMLQFNELPGHSRGIPAAAWVLRFEFPVRNFRMDPSQDLLILIEFPESNGAAPPAPCKIHIRTLSEGTPHPLARNPEIVILLQYYYSEDCISHLLICGDKFGYMSEYERPEEEPGDDIDLFAYNWRTSESLLHMYAVNQPLETFAFLSDQYILLVVAEGSRPRLEVYDLSTTSSARTEWTGQDYLCAFTYAPISTNDSINIAIQSAPSPSWSSSPSPSSGSNVPFHSARSTRVLAVSYEYMNPSPQAPPQEECHGVVNLVPYVHLLDMLPTRAEGAGTTWLWDAWGAARTFVLAEMTPDMWSACVHGSRYVHLAVVSGQDRVVAEILDFRAMAAAARSFRISPSPSSEDVPHARPDDGWMYAAYGVTVSTTKEDDNDRCVMISEDSLVIMEEKEDGGRTFRVCSL
;
A
#
# COMPACT_ATOMS: atom_id res chain seq x y z
N MET A 1 -24.44 16.23 33.73
CA MET A 1 -23.21 16.42 34.53
C MET A 1 -22.48 17.55 33.86
N ASP A 2 -22.31 18.69 34.56
CA ASP A 2 -21.58 19.83 34.02
C ASP A 2 -20.09 19.58 34.18
N PHE A 3 -19.37 19.48 33.06
CA PHE A 3 -17.91 19.37 33.08
C PHE A 3 -17.33 20.75 33.37
N GLN A 4 -16.67 20.92 34.52
CA GLN A 4 -15.97 22.14 34.85
C GLN A 4 -14.58 22.12 34.19
N VAL A 5 -14.40 22.94 33.14
CA VAL A 5 -13.11 23.04 32.42
C VAL A 5 -12.16 23.94 33.23
N SER A 6 -10.94 23.45 33.49
CA SER A 6 -9.91 24.21 34.20
C SER A 6 -9.35 25.33 33.31
N LYS A 7 -9.58 26.58 33.71
CA LYS A 7 -9.01 27.76 33.02
C LYS A 7 -7.49 27.73 33.00
N PHE A 8 -6.86 27.23 34.07
CA PHE A 8 -5.40 27.11 34.16
C PHE A 8 -4.83 26.16 33.09
N PHE A 9 -5.49 25.02 32.87
CA PHE A 9 -5.04 24.07 31.83
C PHE A 9 -5.30 24.63 30.43
N MET A 10 -6.42 25.33 30.23
CA MET A 10 -6.70 26.02 28.97
C MET A 10 -5.62 27.07 28.67
N ASP A 11 -5.31 27.95 29.63
CA ASP A 11 -4.28 28.98 29.49
C ASP A 11 -2.90 28.35 29.20
N LEU A 12 -2.56 27.23 29.84
CA LEU A 12 -1.30 26.51 29.59
C LEU A 12 -1.23 25.94 28.17
N ILE A 13 -2.34 25.39 27.65
CA ILE A 13 -2.43 24.89 26.27
C ILE A 13 -2.28 26.08 25.30
N ASP A 14 -3.07 27.14 25.49
CA ASP A 14 -3.11 28.30 24.60
C ASP A 14 -1.77 29.05 24.54
N THR A 15 -1.01 29.07 25.65
CA THR A 15 0.27 29.76 25.74
C THR A 15 1.48 28.91 25.35
N SER A 16 1.33 27.59 25.18
CA SER A 16 2.43 26.68 24.87
C SER A 16 2.37 26.17 23.43
N PRO A 17 3.22 26.68 22.52
CA PRO A 17 3.28 26.21 21.14
C PRO A 17 3.57 24.71 21.03
N LEU A 18 4.31 24.15 21.99
CA LEU A 18 4.61 22.72 22.03
C LEU A 18 3.38 21.88 22.34
N LEU A 19 2.57 22.28 23.32
CA LEU A 19 1.33 21.55 23.64
C LEU A 19 0.36 21.64 22.47
N THR A 20 0.15 22.82 21.90
CA THR A 20 -0.70 23.00 20.72
C THR A 20 -0.20 22.17 19.54
N TYR A 21 1.10 22.13 19.31
CA TYR A 21 1.68 21.29 18.25
C TYR A 21 1.44 19.80 18.47
N MET A 22 1.63 19.28 19.68
CA MET A 22 1.35 17.87 20.00
C MET A 22 -0.14 17.52 19.88
N ILE A 23 -1.03 18.44 20.29
CA ILE A 23 -2.48 18.28 20.16
C ILE A 23 -2.86 18.21 18.68
N GLU A 24 -2.35 19.12 17.85
CA GLU A 24 -2.66 19.15 16.42
C GLU A 24 -2.08 17.92 15.69
N LEU A 25 -0.89 17.45 16.06
CA LEU A 25 -0.35 16.18 15.56
C LEU A 25 -1.31 15.02 15.87
N ALA A 26 -1.73 14.88 17.14
CA ALA A 26 -2.65 13.83 17.56
C ALA A 26 -4.02 13.93 16.85
N LYS A 27 -4.56 15.14 16.72
CA LYS A 27 -5.82 15.42 16.03
C LYS A 27 -5.78 15.01 14.56
N HIS A 28 -4.64 15.23 13.89
CA HIS A 28 -4.48 14.93 12.47
C HIS A 28 -3.86 13.56 12.20
N GLY A 29 -3.70 12.70 13.22
CA GLY A 29 -3.12 11.37 13.06
C GLY A 29 -1.67 11.40 12.59
N MET A 30 -0.90 12.39 13.03
CA MET A 30 0.49 12.63 12.62
C MET A 30 1.46 12.40 13.78
N GLU A 31 2.70 12.10 13.45
CA GLU A 31 3.83 12.00 14.36
C GLU A 31 4.85 13.11 14.09
N ASN A 32 5.57 13.50 15.14
CA ASN A 32 6.62 14.50 15.04
C ASN A 32 7.83 13.91 14.31
N GLY A 33 8.29 14.57 13.26
CA GLY A 33 9.49 14.19 12.53
C GLY A 33 10.79 14.51 13.28
N PRO A 34 11.94 14.00 12.82
CA PRO A 34 13.25 14.21 13.43
C PRO A 34 13.56 15.70 13.58
N SER A 35 14.49 16.05 14.48
CA SER A 35 14.84 17.46 14.72
C SER A 35 15.29 18.16 13.43
N THR A 36 14.69 19.32 13.16
CA THR A 36 14.99 20.17 12.01
C THR A 36 15.40 21.54 12.49
N ARG A 37 15.91 22.40 11.60
CA ARG A 37 16.27 23.79 11.94
C ARG A 37 15.06 24.71 12.13
N ILE A 38 13.83 24.20 11.95
CA ILE A 38 12.61 24.99 12.09
C ILE A 38 12.03 24.90 13.50
N SER A 39 11.55 26.04 14.00
CA SER A 39 10.97 26.16 15.34
C SER A 39 9.62 25.43 15.46
N ILE A 40 9.21 25.12 16.69
CA ILE A 40 7.91 24.48 16.96
C ILE A 40 6.72 25.29 16.39
N PRO A 41 6.66 26.64 16.54
CA PRO A 41 5.61 27.43 15.88
C PRO A 41 5.59 27.27 14.35
N ALA A 42 6.77 27.20 13.71
CA ALA A 42 6.86 26.99 12.26
C ALA A 42 6.39 25.58 11.86
N ARG A 43 6.72 24.54 12.65
CA ARG A 43 6.19 23.18 12.45
C ARG A 43 4.67 23.12 12.58
N LEU A 44 4.13 23.78 13.61
CA LEU A 44 2.69 23.88 13.82
C LEU A 44 1.99 24.56 12.65
N GLN A 45 2.55 25.68 12.15
CA GLN A 45 1.98 26.36 10.99
C GLN A 45 1.98 25.46 9.75
N ARG A 46 3.09 24.76 9.47
CA ARG A 46 3.19 23.80 8.37
C ARG A 46 2.19 22.66 8.49
N LEU A 47 2.00 22.12 9.70
CA LEU A 47 1.03 21.06 9.95
C LEU A 47 -0.41 21.52 9.67
N ARG A 48 -0.76 22.75 10.08
CA ARG A 48 -2.07 23.34 9.81
C ARG A 48 -2.29 23.59 8.32
N THR A 49 -1.29 24.14 7.64
CA THR A 49 -1.34 24.32 6.17
C THR A 49 -1.55 22.98 5.48
N HIS A 50 -0.78 21.96 5.83
CA HIS A 50 -0.92 20.61 5.29
C HIS A 50 -2.31 20.01 5.53
N ALA A 51 -2.84 20.13 6.75
CA ALA A 51 -4.16 19.62 7.09
C ALA A 51 -5.28 20.33 6.31
N GLU A 52 -5.18 21.66 6.17
CA GLU A 52 -6.15 22.45 5.42
C GLU A 52 -6.08 22.18 3.92
N ALA A 53 -4.86 22.01 3.37
CA ALA A 53 -4.65 21.69 1.96
C ALA A 53 -5.33 20.37 1.60
N TRP A 54 -5.17 19.31 2.41
CA TRP A 54 -5.90 18.06 2.22
C TRP A 54 -7.42 18.21 2.36
N LYS A 55 -7.88 18.99 3.34
CA LYS A 55 -9.31 19.22 3.58
C LYS A 55 -9.99 19.94 2.40
N THR A 56 -9.29 20.89 1.79
CA THR A 56 -9.81 21.75 0.72
C THR A 56 -9.42 21.27 -0.68
N LEU A 57 -8.54 20.27 -0.77
CA LEU A 57 -7.89 19.82 -2.00
C LEU A 57 -7.27 20.99 -2.80
N ASN A 58 -6.71 21.96 -2.08
CA ASN A 58 -6.05 23.12 -2.67
C ASN A 58 -4.59 22.78 -2.99
N PHE A 59 -4.36 22.28 -4.20
CA PHE A 59 -3.03 21.93 -4.69
C PHE A 59 -2.18 23.16 -4.96
N GLU A 60 -0.97 23.18 -4.41
CA GLU A 60 0.00 24.26 -4.62
C GLU A 60 0.73 24.11 -5.97
N SER A 61 0.89 22.88 -6.47
CA SER A 61 1.36 22.63 -7.84
C SER A 61 0.61 21.49 -8.51
N VAL A 62 0.47 21.59 -9.84
CA VAL A 62 -0.05 20.54 -10.71
C VAL A 62 0.92 20.36 -11.87
N GLU A 63 1.40 19.14 -12.06
CA GLU A 63 2.38 18.78 -13.09
C GLU A 63 1.86 17.64 -13.95
N GLU A 64 2.18 17.66 -15.25
CA GLU A 64 1.93 16.55 -16.16
C GLU A 64 3.24 15.81 -16.45
N LEU A 65 3.26 14.50 -16.22
CA LEU A 65 4.39 13.64 -16.50
C LEU A 65 3.99 12.62 -17.58
N SER A 66 4.71 12.61 -18.71
CA SER A 66 4.44 11.68 -19.81
C SER A 66 4.66 10.24 -19.38
N MET A 67 3.77 9.32 -19.73
CA MET A 67 4.04 7.89 -19.57
C MET A 67 4.91 7.40 -20.73
N SER A 68 5.74 6.39 -20.45
CA SER A 68 6.41 5.66 -21.51
C SER A 68 5.47 4.56 -22.04
N ALA A 69 5.82 3.93 -23.16
CA ALA A 69 5.06 2.81 -23.69
C ALA A 69 5.18 1.52 -22.85
N MET A 70 6.04 1.50 -21.83
CA MET A 70 6.10 0.41 -20.85
C MET A 70 5.24 0.76 -19.63
N ASP A 71 4.42 -0.19 -19.20
CA ASP A 71 3.41 0.00 -18.16
C ASP A 71 3.95 -0.12 -16.72
N ASP A 72 5.27 -0.22 -16.53
CA ASP A 72 5.86 -0.34 -15.19
C ASP A 72 6.01 1.03 -14.51
N TRP A 73 5.25 1.25 -13.45
CA TRP A 73 5.34 2.43 -12.60
C TRP A 73 5.10 2.10 -11.13
N GLU A 74 5.59 2.96 -10.25
CA GLU A 74 5.40 2.81 -8.81
C GLU A 74 5.42 4.17 -8.12
N LEU A 75 4.52 4.37 -7.17
CA LEU A 75 4.56 5.51 -6.25
C LEU A 75 4.85 5.00 -4.83
N THR A 76 6.02 5.36 -4.31
CA THR A 76 6.40 5.04 -2.93
C THR A 76 6.96 6.28 -2.23
N ASP A 77 6.35 6.64 -1.10
CA ASP A 77 6.76 7.75 -0.22
C ASP A 77 7.02 9.09 -0.94
N GLY A 78 6.16 9.43 -1.91
CA GLY A 78 6.29 10.67 -2.68
C GLY A 78 7.33 10.63 -3.79
N VAL A 79 7.91 9.47 -4.09
CA VAL A 79 8.72 9.26 -5.30
C VAL A 79 7.90 8.45 -6.30
N LEU A 80 7.70 9.00 -7.51
CA LEU A 80 7.11 8.30 -8.64
C LEU A 80 8.23 7.77 -9.55
N ALA A 81 8.30 6.46 -9.68
CA ALA A 81 9.21 5.75 -10.56
C ALA A 81 8.47 5.26 -11.81
N ARG A 82 9.11 5.36 -12.98
CA ARG A 82 8.53 5.02 -14.27
C ARG A 82 9.58 4.31 -15.14
N GLY A 83 9.23 3.16 -15.69
CA GLY A 83 10.04 2.45 -16.67
C GLY A 83 10.12 3.21 -17.99
N TYR A 84 11.28 3.19 -18.65
CA TYR A 84 11.49 3.74 -19.99
C TYR A 84 12.34 2.77 -20.83
N GLY A 85 11.69 1.73 -21.33
CA GLY A 85 12.41 0.61 -21.95
C GLY A 85 13.03 -0.32 -20.89
N PRO A 86 13.62 -1.46 -21.31
CA PRO A 86 14.03 -2.51 -20.38
C PRO A 86 15.21 -2.13 -19.49
N HIS A 87 15.94 -1.05 -19.77
CA HIS A 87 17.21 -0.74 -19.09
C HIS A 87 17.22 0.61 -18.36
N MET A 88 16.09 1.31 -18.28
CA MET A 88 16.06 2.68 -17.76
C MET A 88 14.84 2.92 -16.89
N LEU A 89 15.08 3.51 -15.72
CA LEU A 89 14.04 3.99 -14.82
C LEU A 89 14.20 5.50 -14.64
N GLN A 90 13.09 6.22 -14.72
CA GLN A 90 13.01 7.65 -14.40
C GLN A 90 12.27 7.83 -13.08
N PHE A 91 12.83 8.67 -12.23
CA PHE A 91 12.30 8.96 -10.90
C PHE A 91 11.93 10.44 -10.78
N ASN A 92 10.84 10.71 -10.10
CA ASN A 92 10.35 12.03 -9.75
C ASN A 92 10.02 12.06 -8.27
N GLU A 93 10.82 12.77 -7.48
CA GLU A 93 10.44 13.13 -6.12
C GLU A 93 9.43 14.27 -6.20
N LEU A 94 8.21 13.98 -5.79
CA LEU A 94 7.08 14.88 -5.84
C LEU A 94 7.20 15.93 -4.72
N PRO A 95 6.87 17.20 -4.98
CA PRO A 95 6.99 18.23 -3.98
C PRO A 95 5.98 18.04 -2.85
N GLY A 96 6.42 18.32 -1.63
CA GLY A 96 5.57 18.40 -0.44
C GLY A 96 5.74 19.78 0.17
N HIS A 97 5.02 20.78 -0.35
CA HIS A 97 5.28 22.20 -0.12
C HIS A 97 5.11 22.56 1.36
N SER A 98 4.03 22.07 1.95
CA SER A 98 3.75 22.23 3.38
C SER A 98 4.81 21.59 4.27
N ARG A 99 5.43 20.47 3.84
CA ARG A 99 6.52 19.80 4.57
C ARG A 99 7.91 20.33 4.21
N GLY A 100 8.03 21.11 3.14
CA GLY A 100 9.27 21.70 2.64
C GLY A 100 10.14 20.70 1.87
N ILE A 101 9.51 19.75 1.18
CA ILE A 101 10.17 18.78 0.30
C ILE A 101 10.23 19.39 -1.11
N PRO A 102 11.43 19.65 -1.67
CA PRO A 102 11.56 20.16 -3.02
C PRO A 102 11.30 19.07 -4.06
N ALA A 103 10.80 19.46 -5.23
CA ALA A 103 10.73 18.56 -6.37
C ALA A 103 12.13 18.21 -6.89
N ALA A 104 12.35 16.96 -7.29
CA ALA A 104 13.56 16.50 -7.94
C ALA A 104 13.27 15.41 -8.98
N ALA A 105 14.15 15.25 -9.96
CA ALA A 105 14.06 14.18 -10.94
C ALA A 105 15.44 13.68 -11.34
N TRP A 106 15.56 12.38 -11.53
CA TRP A 106 16.78 11.72 -11.99
C TRP A 106 16.45 10.47 -12.81
N VAL A 107 17.47 9.93 -13.47
CA VAL A 107 17.34 8.76 -14.36
C VAL A 107 18.46 7.80 -14.04
N LEU A 108 18.11 6.53 -13.90
CA LEU A 108 19.07 5.44 -13.74
C LEU A 108 19.07 4.54 -14.97
N ARG A 109 20.25 4.04 -15.33
CA ARG A 109 20.46 3.12 -16.45
C ARG A 109 21.16 1.87 -15.94
N PHE A 110 20.68 0.72 -16.37
CA PHE A 110 21.17 -0.59 -15.92
C PHE A 110 21.77 -1.38 -17.08
N GLU A 111 22.77 -2.19 -16.77
CA GLU A 111 23.45 -3.07 -17.73
C GLU A 111 22.67 -4.37 -18.01
N PHE A 112 21.54 -4.57 -17.33
CA PHE A 112 20.65 -5.71 -17.42
C PHE A 112 19.21 -5.24 -17.62
N PRO A 113 18.33 -6.08 -18.19
CA PRO A 113 16.92 -5.75 -18.32
C PRO A 113 16.23 -5.81 -16.94
N VAL A 114 15.58 -4.73 -16.55
CA VAL A 114 14.74 -4.64 -15.35
C VAL A 114 13.36 -5.15 -15.72
N ARG A 115 12.92 -6.21 -15.04
CA ARG A 115 11.59 -6.82 -15.23
C ARG A 115 10.58 -6.38 -14.19
N ASN A 116 11.03 -6.15 -12.96
CA ASN A 116 10.21 -5.63 -11.89
C ASN A 116 11.13 -4.86 -10.94
N PHE A 117 10.59 -3.88 -10.23
CA PHE A 117 11.34 -3.11 -9.25
C PHE A 117 10.47 -2.69 -8.08
N ARG A 118 11.13 -2.47 -6.94
CA ARG A 118 10.58 -1.75 -5.78
C ARG A 118 11.60 -0.82 -5.19
N MET A 119 11.13 0.25 -4.57
CA MET A 119 12.00 1.20 -3.88
C MET A 119 11.58 1.44 -2.44
N ASP A 120 12.55 1.78 -1.60
CA ASP A 120 12.33 2.39 -0.28
C ASP A 120 13.17 3.68 -0.22
N PRO A 121 12.57 4.83 -0.58
CA PRO A 121 13.25 6.12 -0.54
C PRO A 121 13.85 6.45 0.83
N SER A 122 13.25 5.93 1.91
CA SER A 122 13.71 6.20 3.28
C SER A 122 15.08 5.59 3.60
N GLN A 123 15.56 4.65 2.79
CA GLN A 123 16.85 4.01 2.98
C GLN A 123 17.77 4.15 1.77
N ASP A 124 17.40 4.98 0.79
CA ASP A 124 18.06 5.08 -0.51
C ASP A 124 18.15 3.71 -1.21
N LEU A 125 17.10 2.88 -1.10
CA LEU A 125 17.11 1.49 -1.54
C LEU A 125 16.28 1.30 -2.81
N LEU A 126 16.86 0.59 -3.78
CA LEU A 126 16.21 0.13 -5.00
C LEU A 126 16.48 -1.37 -5.18
N ILE A 127 15.43 -2.17 -5.24
CA ILE A 127 15.50 -3.61 -5.53
C ILE A 127 14.98 -3.82 -6.95
N LEU A 128 15.78 -4.48 -7.79
CA LEU A 128 15.48 -4.74 -9.19
C LEU A 128 15.51 -6.24 -9.46
N ILE A 129 14.60 -6.72 -10.28
CA ILE A 129 14.55 -8.11 -10.71
C ILE A 129 15.03 -8.19 -12.16
N GLU A 130 16.02 -9.05 -12.38
CA GLU A 130 16.49 -9.45 -13.70
C GLU A 130 16.05 -10.90 -13.92
N PHE A 131 15.24 -11.12 -14.96
CA PHE A 131 15.04 -12.44 -15.52
C PHE A 131 15.96 -12.66 -16.72
N PRO A 132 16.57 -13.85 -16.82
CA PRO A 132 17.28 -14.25 -18.01
C PRO A 132 16.30 -14.41 -19.18
N GLU A 133 16.71 -13.99 -20.38
CA GLU A 133 15.96 -14.24 -21.61
C GLU A 133 15.80 -15.77 -21.80
N SER A 134 14.55 -16.26 -21.79
CA SER A 134 14.26 -17.67 -22.02
C SER A 134 14.36 -17.97 -23.51
N ASN A 135 15.39 -18.73 -23.90
CA ASN A 135 15.52 -19.23 -25.27
C ASN A 135 14.83 -20.61 -25.48
N GLY A 136 13.92 -21.01 -24.58
CA GLY A 136 13.08 -22.21 -24.70
C GLY A 136 13.79 -23.57 -24.69
N ALA A 137 15.12 -23.62 -24.56
CA ALA A 137 15.90 -24.86 -24.73
C ALA A 137 16.97 -25.12 -23.65
N ALA A 138 17.14 -24.23 -22.68
CA ALA A 138 18.16 -24.31 -21.63
C ALA A 138 17.49 -24.34 -20.25
N PRO A 139 18.05 -25.01 -19.21
CA PRO A 139 17.44 -25.09 -17.88
C PRO A 139 17.03 -23.70 -17.36
N PRO A 140 16.00 -23.61 -16.48
CA PRO A 140 15.53 -22.34 -15.95
C PRO A 140 16.71 -21.57 -15.38
N ALA A 141 17.01 -20.44 -16.00
CA ALA A 141 18.14 -19.63 -15.61
C ALA A 141 17.75 -18.85 -14.34
N PRO A 142 18.71 -18.56 -13.45
CA PRO A 142 18.40 -18.02 -12.14
C PRO A 142 17.80 -16.62 -12.23
N CYS A 143 16.79 -16.35 -11.41
CA CYS A 143 16.33 -15.00 -11.14
C CYS A 143 17.40 -14.26 -10.34
N LYS A 144 17.80 -13.08 -10.80
CA LYS A 144 18.73 -12.23 -10.05
C LYS A 144 17.99 -11.04 -9.47
N ILE A 145 18.23 -10.81 -8.19
CA ILE A 145 17.72 -9.66 -7.47
C ILE A 145 18.90 -8.74 -7.19
N HIS A 146 18.88 -7.56 -7.79
CA HIS A 146 19.89 -6.53 -7.63
C HIS A 146 19.49 -5.55 -6.54
N ILE A 147 20.42 -5.28 -5.63
CA ILE A 147 20.24 -4.35 -4.51
C ILE A 147 21.10 -3.11 -4.79
N ARG A 148 20.44 -2.01 -5.16
CA ARG A 148 21.05 -0.76 -5.62
C ARG A 148 20.68 0.43 -4.75
N THR A 149 21.43 1.50 -4.87
CA THR A 149 21.04 2.83 -4.37
C THR A 149 19.96 3.42 -5.26
N LEU A 150 18.95 4.05 -4.67
CA LEU A 150 17.88 4.71 -5.41
C LEU A 150 18.37 6.01 -6.08
N SER A 151 19.30 6.71 -5.44
CA SER A 151 19.88 7.98 -5.87
C SER A 151 20.85 7.84 -7.05
N GLU A 152 21.70 6.81 -7.04
CA GLU A 152 22.79 6.64 -8.01
C GLU A 152 22.71 5.37 -8.86
N GLY A 153 21.90 4.38 -8.46
CA GLY A 153 21.84 3.07 -9.13
C GLY A 153 23.07 2.19 -8.91
N THR A 154 23.95 2.56 -7.98
CA THR A 154 25.18 1.83 -7.62
C THR A 154 24.87 0.67 -6.66
N PRO A 155 25.74 -0.36 -6.51
CA PRO A 155 25.56 -1.39 -5.48
C PRO A 155 25.29 -0.76 -4.10
N HIS A 156 24.21 -1.17 -3.43
CA HIS A 156 23.83 -0.54 -2.16
C HIS A 156 24.89 -0.80 -1.08
N PRO A 157 25.44 0.24 -0.42
CA PRO A 157 26.61 0.10 0.47
C PRO A 157 26.33 -0.73 1.73
N LEU A 158 25.06 -0.83 2.13
CA LEU A 158 24.63 -1.63 3.29
C LEU A 158 24.27 -3.08 2.94
N ALA A 159 24.28 -3.44 1.65
CA ALA A 159 24.06 -4.81 1.20
C ALA A 159 25.37 -5.58 1.27
N ARG A 160 25.39 -6.69 2.03
CA ARG A 160 26.54 -7.60 2.09
C ARG A 160 26.86 -8.18 0.72
N ASN A 161 25.82 -8.59 -0.01
CA ASN A 161 25.92 -8.99 -1.41
C ASN A 161 24.92 -8.12 -2.19
N PRO A 162 25.37 -7.36 -3.20
CA PRO A 162 24.50 -6.50 -3.99
C PRO A 162 23.67 -7.27 -5.04
N GLU A 163 23.86 -8.58 -5.14
CA GLU A 163 23.12 -9.49 -6.01
C GLU A 163 22.73 -10.73 -5.19
N ILE A 164 21.46 -11.09 -5.22
CA ILE A 164 20.92 -12.33 -4.67
C ILE A 164 20.42 -13.18 -5.84
N VAL A 165 20.89 -14.42 -5.90
CA VAL A 165 20.54 -15.36 -6.97
C VAL A 165 19.53 -16.35 -6.43
N ILE A 166 18.34 -16.37 -7.02
CA ILE A 166 17.28 -17.33 -6.69
C ILE A 166 17.23 -18.39 -7.79
N LEU A 167 17.37 -19.64 -7.38
CA LEU A 167 17.22 -20.79 -8.26
C LEU A 167 15.75 -21.13 -8.39
N LEU A 168 15.22 -20.90 -9.59
CA LEU A 168 13.84 -21.18 -9.93
C LEU A 168 13.71 -22.62 -10.40
N GLN A 169 12.62 -23.29 -10.02
CA GLN A 169 12.41 -24.69 -10.40
C GLN A 169 11.92 -24.83 -11.84
N TYR A 170 11.17 -23.85 -12.33
CA TYR A 170 10.54 -23.87 -13.64
C TYR A 170 10.77 -22.55 -14.39
N TYR A 171 10.39 -22.55 -15.67
CA TYR A 171 10.47 -21.37 -16.50
C TYR A 171 9.44 -20.35 -16.07
N TYR A 172 9.84 -19.08 -16.08
CA TYR A 172 8.94 -17.97 -15.91
C TYR A 172 8.37 -17.61 -17.28
N SER A 173 7.05 -17.50 -17.37
CA SER A 173 6.42 -16.82 -18.49
C SER A 173 6.65 -15.31 -18.31
N GLU A 174 6.73 -14.58 -19.43
CA GLU A 174 6.70 -13.11 -19.38
C GLU A 174 5.39 -12.58 -18.82
N ASP A 175 4.33 -13.40 -18.85
CA ASP A 175 2.99 -13.07 -18.40
C ASP A 175 2.74 -13.45 -16.91
N CYS A 176 3.73 -14.01 -16.21
CA CYS A 176 3.54 -14.42 -14.80
C CYS A 176 3.38 -13.22 -13.87
N ILE A 177 2.38 -13.28 -12.99
CA ILE A 177 2.17 -12.28 -11.94
C ILE A 177 3.29 -12.41 -10.90
N SER A 178 3.86 -11.27 -10.50
CA SER A 178 4.87 -11.23 -9.45
C SER A 178 4.68 -10.05 -8.51
N HIS A 179 4.87 -10.31 -7.22
CA HIS A 179 4.76 -9.33 -6.16
C HIS A 179 6.11 -9.15 -5.47
N LEU A 180 6.61 -7.92 -5.46
CA LEU A 180 7.80 -7.51 -4.72
C LEU A 180 7.37 -6.47 -3.69
N LEU A 181 7.79 -6.64 -2.44
CA LEU A 181 7.52 -5.69 -1.34
C LEU A 181 8.74 -5.54 -0.44
N ILE A 182 8.94 -4.33 0.09
CA ILE A 182 10.05 -4.00 1.00
C ILE A 182 9.51 -3.67 2.39
N CYS A 183 10.15 -4.20 3.42
CA CYS A 183 9.89 -3.89 4.82
C CYS A 183 11.20 -3.76 5.61
N GLY A 184 11.77 -2.56 5.55
CA GLY A 184 12.97 -2.20 6.29
C GLY A 184 14.15 -2.98 5.75
N ASP A 185 14.75 -3.84 6.58
CA ASP A 185 15.89 -4.65 6.17
C ASP A 185 15.49 -5.91 5.38
N LYS A 186 14.18 -6.08 5.12
CA LYS A 186 13.62 -7.26 4.46
C LYS A 186 12.96 -6.90 3.13
N PHE A 187 12.96 -7.83 2.21
CA PHE A 187 12.03 -7.83 1.09
C PHE A 187 11.38 -9.20 0.95
N GLY A 188 10.18 -9.20 0.41
CA GLY A 188 9.47 -10.39 -0.01
C GLY A 188 9.34 -10.40 -1.52
N TYR A 189 9.45 -11.57 -2.12
CA TYR A 189 9.21 -11.77 -3.54
C TYR A 189 8.33 -12.99 -3.74
N MET A 190 7.18 -12.81 -4.39
CA MET A 190 6.28 -13.88 -4.77
C MET A 190 6.17 -13.92 -6.29
N SER A 191 6.19 -15.11 -6.85
CA SER A 191 5.91 -15.28 -8.27
C SER A 191 5.22 -16.59 -8.56
N GLU A 192 4.38 -16.50 -9.56
CA GLU A 192 3.77 -17.63 -10.24
C GLU A 192 4.76 -18.27 -11.21
N TYR A 193 4.62 -19.58 -11.40
CA TYR A 193 5.27 -20.32 -12.48
C TYR A 193 4.37 -21.46 -12.96
N GLU A 194 4.45 -21.74 -14.25
CA GLU A 194 3.68 -22.79 -14.89
C GLU A 194 4.43 -24.13 -14.83
N ARG A 195 3.72 -25.20 -14.49
CA ARG A 195 4.26 -26.55 -14.65
C ARG A 195 4.30 -26.97 -16.13
N PRO A 196 5.20 -27.89 -16.52
CA PRO A 196 5.24 -28.43 -17.88
C PRO A 196 3.89 -29.06 -18.28
N GLU A 197 3.60 -29.06 -19.58
CA GLU A 197 2.32 -29.50 -20.18
C GLU A 197 1.81 -30.89 -19.72
N GLU A 198 2.68 -31.76 -19.22
CA GLU A 198 2.34 -33.10 -18.75
C GLU A 198 1.62 -33.11 -17.38
N GLU A 199 1.75 -32.06 -16.57
CA GLU A 199 1.06 -31.87 -15.28
C GLU A 199 0.58 -30.42 -15.11
N PRO A 200 -0.48 -30.00 -15.84
CA PRO A 200 -0.92 -28.62 -15.84
C PRO A 200 -1.33 -28.16 -14.44
N GLY A 201 -0.92 -26.96 -14.10
CA GLY A 201 -1.22 -26.31 -12.84
C GLY A 201 -0.26 -25.16 -12.62
N ASP A 202 -0.78 -24.10 -12.04
CA ASP A 202 0.00 -22.94 -11.70
C ASP A 202 0.46 -23.09 -10.25
N ASP A 203 1.74 -22.87 -10.01
CA ASP A 203 2.31 -22.96 -8.67
C ASP A 203 2.94 -21.60 -8.33
N ILE A 204 3.18 -21.38 -7.04
CA ILE A 204 3.75 -20.13 -6.53
C ILE A 204 4.97 -20.43 -5.70
N ASP A 205 6.01 -19.63 -5.86
CA ASP A 205 7.12 -19.54 -4.92
C ASP A 205 7.05 -18.17 -4.22
N LEU A 206 7.18 -18.19 -2.89
CA LEU A 206 7.30 -17.02 -2.03
C LEU A 206 8.61 -17.07 -1.26
N PHE A 207 9.37 -15.99 -1.36
CA PHE A 207 10.63 -15.78 -0.68
C PHE A 207 10.55 -14.56 0.23
N ALA A 208 11.19 -14.64 1.39
CA ALA A 208 11.53 -13.46 2.18
C ALA A 208 13.02 -13.48 2.50
N TYR A 209 13.69 -12.36 2.28
CA TYR A 209 15.12 -12.21 2.51
C TYR A 209 15.39 -10.97 3.36
N ASN A 210 16.46 -11.03 4.15
CA ASN A 210 17.12 -9.83 4.64
C ASN A 210 18.12 -9.35 3.59
N TRP A 211 17.86 -8.22 2.93
CA TRP A 211 18.72 -7.74 1.84
C TRP A 211 20.09 -7.26 2.33
N ARG A 212 20.21 -6.81 3.59
CA ARG A 212 21.49 -6.37 4.16
C ARG A 212 22.41 -7.55 4.38
N THR A 213 21.89 -8.67 4.90
CA THR A 213 22.70 -9.85 5.25
C THR A 213 22.73 -10.91 4.15
N SER A 214 21.80 -10.82 3.18
CA SER A 214 21.49 -11.85 2.17
C SER A 214 21.00 -13.17 2.78
N GLU A 215 20.44 -13.12 3.98
CA GLU A 215 19.88 -14.29 4.67
C GLU A 215 18.45 -14.56 4.20
N SER A 216 18.18 -15.81 3.81
CA SER A 216 16.80 -16.26 3.55
C SER A 216 16.07 -16.47 4.87
N LEU A 217 14.92 -15.83 5.01
CA LEU A 217 14.06 -15.88 6.18
C LEU A 217 12.87 -16.84 5.99
N LEU A 218 12.39 -16.93 4.74
CA LEU A 218 11.28 -17.79 4.34
C LEU A 218 11.50 -18.24 2.90
N HIS A 219 11.22 -19.51 2.64
CA HIS A 219 11.05 -20.05 1.29
C HIS A 219 9.88 -21.04 1.31
N MET A 220 8.76 -20.59 0.77
CA MET A 220 7.50 -21.34 0.72
C MET A 220 7.08 -21.53 -0.73
N TYR A 221 6.51 -22.68 -1.05
CA TYR A 221 5.87 -22.90 -2.35
C TYR A 221 4.46 -23.44 -2.16
N ALA A 222 3.55 -23.09 -3.06
CA ALA A 222 2.16 -23.56 -3.03
C ALA A 222 1.79 -24.18 -4.38
N VAL A 223 1.05 -25.29 -4.34
CA VAL A 223 0.66 -26.06 -5.53
C VAL A 223 -0.77 -25.73 -5.91
N ASN A 224 -1.04 -25.47 -7.20
CA ASN A 224 -2.35 -25.05 -7.73
C ASN A 224 -2.85 -23.69 -7.18
N GLN A 225 -1.95 -22.70 -7.08
CA GLN A 225 -2.19 -21.30 -6.68
C GLN A 225 -3.28 -21.04 -5.62
N PRO A 226 -3.15 -21.54 -4.37
CA PRO A 226 -4.04 -21.11 -3.29
C PRO A 226 -3.68 -19.72 -2.73
N LEU A 227 -2.50 -19.18 -3.05
CA LEU A 227 -1.97 -17.91 -2.56
C LEU A 227 -2.16 -16.82 -3.62
N GLU A 228 -2.76 -15.70 -3.26
CA GLU A 228 -3.05 -14.62 -4.22
C GLU A 228 -1.98 -13.51 -4.16
N THR A 229 -1.58 -13.13 -2.95
CA THR A 229 -0.62 -12.05 -2.72
C THR A 229 -0.15 -12.06 -1.27
N PHE A 230 0.73 -11.13 -0.90
CA PHE A 230 1.21 -10.99 0.47
C PHE A 230 1.43 -9.53 0.86
N ALA A 231 1.50 -9.27 2.16
CA ALA A 231 1.96 -8.00 2.74
C ALA A 231 2.81 -8.24 3.99
N PHE A 232 3.60 -7.24 4.38
CA PHE A 232 4.21 -7.22 5.71
C PHE A 232 3.25 -6.59 6.72
N LEU A 233 3.04 -7.25 7.86
CA LEU A 233 2.33 -6.72 9.03
C LEU A 233 3.28 -6.16 10.09
N SER A 234 4.57 -6.41 9.98
CA SER A 234 5.63 -5.75 10.72
C SER A 234 6.96 -6.20 10.13
N ASP A 235 8.06 -5.84 10.77
CA ASP A 235 9.35 -6.46 10.51
C ASP A 235 9.41 -7.94 10.92
N GLN A 236 8.47 -8.44 11.73
CA GLN A 236 8.42 -9.82 12.19
C GLN A 236 7.36 -10.66 11.46
N TYR A 237 6.24 -10.06 11.08
CA TYR A 237 5.08 -10.79 10.57
C TYR A 237 4.84 -10.54 9.08
N ILE A 238 4.64 -11.61 8.33
CA ILE A 238 4.15 -11.59 6.95
C ILE A 238 2.70 -12.09 6.92
N LEU A 239 1.89 -11.49 6.06
CA LEU A 239 0.48 -11.78 5.87
C LEU A 239 0.29 -12.32 4.46
N LEU A 240 -0.21 -13.54 4.34
CA LEU A 240 -0.52 -14.19 3.08
C LEU A 240 -2.02 -14.10 2.83
N VAL A 241 -2.39 -13.79 1.61
CA VAL A 241 -3.77 -13.81 1.15
C VAL A 241 -4.03 -15.16 0.51
N VAL A 242 -5.03 -15.88 1.03
CA VAL A 242 -5.35 -17.24 0.61
C VAL A 242 -6.79 -17.26 0.10
N ALA A 243 -6.96 -17.68 -1.16
CA ALA A 243 -8.27 -17.84 -1.83
C ALA A 243 -8.68 -19.32 -1.98
N GLU A 244 -8.18 -20.19 -1.11
CA GLU A 244 -8.53 -21.61 -1.12
C GLU A 244 -9.94 -21.88 -0.56
N GLY A 245 -10.80 -22.47 -1.40
CA GLY A 245 -12.14 -22.91 -1.03
C GLY A 245 -13.15 -21.77 -0.90
N SER A 246 -14.24 -22.01 -0.16
CA SER A 246 -15.35 -21.04 -0.03
C SER A 246 -15.10 -19.90 0.97
N ARG A 247 -13.93 -19.86 1.60
CA ARG A 247 -13.61 -18.91 2.68
C ARG A 247 -12.22 -18.34 2.47
N PRO A 248 -12.10 -17.23 1.73
CA PRO A 248 -10.87 -16.49 1.69
C PRO A 248 -10.41 -16.10 3.09
N ARG A 249 -9.09 -16.01 3.28
CA ARG A 249 -8.52 -15.71 4.58
C ARG A 249 -7.16 -15.03 4.45
N LEU A 250 -6.81 -14.31 5.51
CA LEU A 250 -5.49 -13.72 5.68
C LEU A 250 -4.71 -14.54 6.70
N GLU A 251 -3.64 -15.20 6.29
CA GLU A 251 -2.79 -16.03 7.16
C GLU A 251 -1.56 -15.24 7.61
N VAL A 252 -1.31 -15.21 8.92
CA VAL A 252 -0.13 -14.55 9.52
C VAL A 252 0.95 -15.59 9.77
N TYR A 253 2.17 -15.32 9.31
CA TYR A 253 3.35 -16.11 9.61
C TYR A 253 4.39 -15.25 10.35
N ASP A 254 5.11 -15.87 11.30
CA ASP A 254 6.19 -15.24 12.06
C ASP A 254 7.55 -15.58 11.46
N LEU A 255 8.17 -14.59 10.81
CA LEU A 255 9.45 -14.70 10.12
C LEU A 255 10.63 -15.05 11.06
N SER A 256 10.46 -14.91 12.38
CA SER A 256 11.49 -15.32 13.35
C SER A 256 11.49 -16.82 13.63
N THR A 257 10.40 -17.52 13.25
CA THR A 257 10.21 -18.96 13.49
C THR A 257 10.20 -19.79 12.21
N THR A 258 10.08 -19.13 11.05
CA THR A 258 10.07 -19.78 9.74
C THR A 258 11.43 -20.39 9.39
N SER A 259 11.40 -21.44 8.58
CA SER A 259 12.62 -22.05 8.05
C SER A 259 13.07 -21.36 6.77
N SER A 260 14.38 -21.29 6.57
CA SER A 260 14.99 -20.96 5.28
C SER A 260 14.97 -22.13 4.29
N ALA A 261 14.61 -23.33 4.75
CA ALA A 261 14.40 -24.47 3.87
C ALA A 261 13.15 -24.25 3.01
N ARG A 262 13.20 -24.70 1.75
CA ARG A 262 12.04 -24.72 0.87
C ARG A 262 10.98 -25.64 1.47
N THR A 263 9.80 -25.11 1.73
CA THR A 263 8.68 -25.84 2.36
C THR A 263 7.40 -25.68 1.57
N GLU A 264 6.61 -26.75 1.49
CA GLU A 264 5.28 -26.70 0.89
C GLU A 264 4.33 -25.96 1.83
N TRP A 265 3.51 -25.08 1.29
CA TRP A 265 2.39 -24.51 2.00
C TRP A 265 1.30 -25.57 2.18
N THR A 266 0.95 -25.83 3.44
CA THR A 266 -0.05 -26.85 3.83
C THR A 266 -1.36 -26.24 4.33
N GLY A 267 -1.39 -24.91 4.50
CA GLY A 267 -2.49 -24.20 5.17
C GLY A 267 -2.66 -24.55 6.66
N GLN A 268 -1.64 -25.14 7.31
CA GLN A 268 -1.71 -25.54 8.74
C GLN A 268 -0.70 -24.84 9.64
N ASP A 269 0.36 -24.24 9.08
CA ASP A 269 1.53 -23.76 9.84
C ASP A 269 1.51 -22.24 10.13
N TYR A 270 0.34 -21.60 10.03
CA TYR A 270 0.19 -20.17 10.31
C TYR A 270 0.13 -19.89 11.83
N LEU A 271 0.60 -18.70 12.23
CA LEU A 271 0.45 -18.20 13.61
C LEU A 271 -1.03 -17.97 13.93
N CYS A 272 -1.74 -17.25 13.06
CA CYS A 272 -3.18 -17.11 13.12
C CYS A 272 -3.74 -16.79 11.73
N ALA A 273 -5.03 -16.99 11.52
CA ALA A 273 -5.72 -16.66 10.28
C ALA A 273 -6.98 -15.83 10.54
N PHE A 274 -7.28 -14.88 9.64
CA PHE A 274 -8.46 -14.03 9.66
C PHE A 274 -9.36 -14.42 8.47
N THR A 275 -10.45 -15.13 8.75
CA THR A 275 -11.32 -15.68 7.69
C THR A 275 -12.44 -14.71 7.33
N TYR A 276 -12.71 -14.53 6.04
CA TYR A 276 -13.85 -13.79 5.56
C TYR A 276 -15.15 -14.61 5.67
N ALA A 277 -16.28 -13.93 5.47
CA ALA A 277 -17.56 -14.60 5.32
C ALA A 277 -17.51 -15.58 4.14
N PRO A 278 -18.27 -16.69 4.17
CA PRO A 278 -18.35 -17.60 3.03
C PRO A 278 -18.75 -16.85 1.77
N ILE A 279 -18.00 -17.06 0.70
CA ILE A 279 -18.36 -16.57 -0.63
C ILE A 279 -19.01 -17.73 -1.37
N SER A 280 -20.20 -17.49 -1.93
CA SER A 280 -21.01 -18.50 -2.60
C SER A 280 -20.61 -18.69 -4.07
N THR A 281 -19.32 -18.76 -4.37
CA THR A 281 -18.83 -18.87 -5.75
C THR A 281 -18.13 -20.20 -5.96
N ASN A 282 -18.38 -20.81 -7.13
CA ASN A 282 -17.59 -21.92 -7.66
C ASN A 282 -16.43 -21.41 -8.55
N ASP A 283 -16.26 -20.08 -8.64
CA ASP A 283 -15.35 -19.41 -9.56
C ASP A 283 -14.19 -18.74 -8.82
N SER A 284 -13.09 -18.51 -9.55
CA SER A 284 -11.85 -17.88 -9.07
C SER A 284 -12.10 -16.52 -8.45
N ILE A 285 -11.43 -16.25 -7.33
CA ILE A 285 -11.49 -14.99 -6.61
C ILE A 285 -10.09 -14.40 -6.62
N ASN A 286 -9.90 -13.29 -7.32
CA ASN A 286 -8.64 -12.54 -7.25
C ASN A 286 -8.68 -11.68 -5.99
N ILE A 287 -7.65 -11.75 -5.15
CA ILE A 287 -7.58 -10.94 -3.93
C ILE A 287 -6.24 -10.22 -3.85
N ALA A 288 -6.29 -8.90 -3.80
CA ALA A 288 -5.12 -8.06 -3.62
C ALA A 288 -5.10 -7.43 -2.22
N ILE A 289 -3.90 -7.25 -1.65
CA ILE A 289 -3.69 -6.50 -0.42
C ILE A 289 -2.72 -5.37 -0.67
N GLN A 290 -3.05 -4.20 -0.15
CA GLN A 290 -2.23 -3.02 -0.28
C GLN A 290 -2.07 -2.30 1.05
N SER A 291 -0.85 -1.85 1.27
CA SER A 291 -0.44 -1.11 2.46
C SER A 291 0.72 -0.21 2.10
N ALA A 292 0.52 1.11 2.24
CA ALA A 292 1.63 2.05 2.20
C ALA A 292 1.48 3.14 3.27
N PRO A 293 2.59 3.68 3.79
CA PRO A 293 3.95 3.19 3.59
C PRO A 293 4.20 1.85 4.31
N SER A 294 5.32 1.22 4.01
CA SER A 294 5.76 -0.05 4.61
C SER A 294 5.73 -0.01 6.16
N PRO A 295 5.43 -1.11 6.87
CA PRO A 295 5.28 -1.14 8.34
C PRO A 295 6.47 -0.55 9.12
N SER A 296 7.68 -0.88 8.68
CA SER A 296 8.92 -0.43 9.30
C SER A 296 9.37 0.95 8.82
N TRP A 297 8.64 1.56 7.89
CA TRP A 297 8.97 2.86 7.33
C TRP A 297 9.23 3.89 8.43
N SER A 298 10.33 4.60 8.31
CA SER A 298 10.69 5.72 9.17
C SER A 298 10.84 6.97 8.32
N SER A 299 10.49 8.12 8.86
CA SER A 299 10.80 9.40 8.21
C SER A 299 12.31 9.59 8.15
N SER A 300 12.88 9.22 7.02
CA SER A 300 14.28 9.45 6.69
C SER A 300 14.41 10.66 5.78
N PRO A 301 15.63 11.18 5.59
CA PRO A 301 15.84 12.32 4.73
C PRO A 301 15.45 11.99 3.28
N SER A 302 14.90 12.98 2.58
CA SER A 302 14.63 12.92 1.14
C SER A 302 15.85 12.38 0.36
N PRO A 303 15.67 11.47 -0.60
CA PRO A 303 16.79 10.87 -1.33
C PRO A 303 17.57 11.91 -2.16
N SER A 304 16.91 12.93 -2.71
CA SER A 304 17.60 13.96 -3.50
C SER A 304 18.21 15.07 -2.64
N SER A 305 17.54 15.46 -1.56
CA SER A 305 17.89 16.68 -0.81
C SER A 305 18.52 16.43 0.54
N GLY A 306 18.45 15.19 1.05
CA GLY A 306 18.87 14.85 2.41
C GLY A 306 18.10 15.63 3.49
N SER A 307 16.92 16.18 3.17
CA SER A 307 16.14 17.01 4.08
C SER A 307 15.22 16.18 4.97
N ASN A 308 15.27 16.45 6.26
CA ASN A 308 14.36 15.88 7.25
C ASN A 308 12.97 16.52 7.18
N VAL A 309 11.91 15.70 7.18
CA VAL A 309 10.53 16.19 7.22
C VAL A 309 10.09 16.54 8.65
N PRO A 310 9.27 17.59 8.85
CA PRO A 310 8.83 18.03 10.17
C PRO A 310 7.81 17.12 10.85
N PHE A 311 7.02 16.37 10.08
CA PHE A 311 5.98 15.45 10.55
C PHE A 311 5.60 14.46 9.44
N HIS A 312 4.93 13.38 9.82
CA HIS A 312 4.49 12.30 8.92
C HIS A 312 3.28 11.57 9.50
N SER A 313 2.53 10.82 8.68
CA SER A 313 1.41 9.99 9.16
C SER A 313 1.83 9.02 10.26
N ALA A 314 1.05 8.98 11.33
CA ALA A 314 1.27 8.08 12.45
C ALA A 314 1.06 6.62 12.03
N ARG A 315 1.86 5.70 12.57
CA ARG A 315 1.68 4.27 12.26
C ARG A 315 0.35 3.72 12.76
N SER A 316 -0.14 4.28 13.87
CA SER A 316 -1.38 3.83 14.50
C SER A 316 -2.66 4.17 13.74
N THR A 317 -2.60 5.03 12.72
CA THR A 317 -3.76 5.45 11.93
C THR A 317 -3.85 4.74 10.59
N ARG A 318 -2.91 3.82 10.30
CA ARG A 318 -2.82 3.14 9.01
C ARG A 318 -4.02 2.25 8.74
N VAL A 319 -4.42 2.19 7.48
CA VAL A 319 -5.42 1.25 6.96
C VAL A 319 -4.77 0.30 5.96
N LEU A 320 -5.25 -0.94 5.93
CA LEU A 320 -4.97 -1.94 4.91
C LEU A 320 -6.16 -1.98 3.96
N ALA A 321 -5.92 -1.97 2.66
CA ALA A 321 -6.96 -2.27 1.68
C ALA A 321 -6.82 -3.73 1.25
N VAL A 322 -7.89 -4.50 1.41
CA VAL A 322 -8.03 -5.85 0.86
C VAL A 322 -9.12 -5.81 -0.20
N SER A 323 -8.71 -5.90 -1.45
CA SER A 323 -9.59 -5.85 -2.61
C SER A 323 -9.85 -7.26 -3.10
N TYR A 324 -11.09 -7.58 -3.46
CA TYR A 324 -11.41 -8.86 -4.09
C TYR A 324 -12.44 -8.69 -5.19
N GLU A 325 -12.24 -9.45 -6.25
CA GLU A 325 -13.14 -9.56 -7.39
C GLU A 325 -13.78 -10.94 -7.39
N TYR A 326 -15.09 -10.99 -7.64
CA TYR A 326 -15.79 -12.25 -7.81
C TYR A 326 -16.81 -12.15 -8.94
N MET A 327 -16.96 -13.26 -9.67
CA MET A 327 -18.00 -13.41 -10.67
C MET A 327 -19.28 -13.93 -10.00
N ASN A 328 -20.41 -13.26 -10.25
CA ASN A 328 -21.71 -13.76 -9.82
C ASN A 328 -22.46 -14.32 -11.04
N PRO A 329 -22.58 -15.64 -11.19
CA PRO A 329 -23.37 -16.22 -12.27
C PRO A 329 -24.86 -16.04 -11.97
N SER A 330 -25.43 -14.88 -12.30
CA SER A 330 -26.86 -14.66 -12.22
C SER A 330 -27.58 -15.53 -13.27
N PRO A 331 -28.50 -16.44 -12.89
CA PRO A 331 -29.19 -17.31 -13.83
C PRO A 331 -30.13 -16.58 -14.81
N GLN A 332 -30.36 -15.28 -14.61
CA GLN A 332 -31.33 -14.47 -15.35
C GLN A 332 -30.72 -13.26 -16.08
N ALA A 333 -29.42 -13.00 -15.91
CA ALA A 333 -28.75 -11.90 -16.61
C ALA A 333 -28.20 -12.37 -17.98
N PRO A 334 -28.16 -11.49 -19.01
CA PRO A 334 -27.44 -11.78 -20.24
C PRO A 334 -25.95 -12.06 -19.96
N PRO A 335 -25.19 -12.67 -20.89
CA PRO A 335 -23.78 -13.08 -20.71
C PRO A 335 -22.80 -11.88 -20.72
N GLN A 336 -23.16 -10.78 -20.08
CA GLN A 336 -22.20 -9.83 -19.54
C GLN A 336 -21.98 -10.24 -18.10
N GLU A 337 -20.88 -10.94 -17.87
CA GLU A 337 -20.36 -11.34 -16.56
C GLU A 337 -20.30 -10.11 -15.66
N GLU A 338 -21.21 -9.97 -14.69
CA GLU A 338 -21.12 -8.94 -13.67
C GLU A 338 -19.96 -9.33 -12.73
N CYS A 339 -18.75 -8.87 -13.06
CA CYS A 339 -17.64 -8.88 -12.12
C CYS A 339 -17.96 -7.86 -11.01
N HIS A 340 -17.99 -8.31 -9.77
CA HIS A 340 -18.21 -7.45 -8.62
C HIS A 340 -16.91 -7.30 -7.85
N GLY A 341 -16.41 -6.07 -7.74
CA GLY A 341 -15.31 -5.75 -6.85
C GLY A 341 -15.78 -5.25 -5.49
N VAL A 342 -15.06 -5.63 -4.45
CA VAL A 342 -15.25 -5.13 -3.09
C VAL A 342 -13.90 -4.78 -2.49
N VAL A 343 -13.85 -3.68 -1.76
CA VAL A 343 -12.66 -3.25 -1.02
C VAL A 343 -12.97 -3.18 0.47
N ASN A 344 -12.20 -3.94 1.23
CA ASN A 344 -12.23 -4.00 2.69
C ASN A 344 -11.09 -3.15 3.25
N LEU A 345 -11.44 -2.04 3.90
CA LEU A 345 -10.50 -1.17 4.58
C LEU A 345 -10.42 -1.56 6.07
N VAL A 346 -9.26 -2.11 6.46
CA VAL A 346 -9.03 -2.68 7.79
C VAL A 346 -8.03 -1.80 8.56
N PRO A 347 -8.35 -1.30 9.76
CA PRO A 347 -7.38 -0.61 10.60
C PRO A 347 -6.21 -1.53 10.92
N TYR A 348 -5.00 -1.08 10.61
CA TYR A 348 -3.80 -1.89 10.73
C TYR A 348 -3.57 -2.41 12.17
N VAL A 349 -3.76 -1.52 13.15
CA VAL A 349 -3.60 -1.82 14.58
C VAL A 349 -4.56 -2.90 15.07
N HIS A 350 -5.71 -3.06 14.41
CA HIS A 350 -6.71 -4.03 14.81
C HIS A 350 -6.23 -5.46 14.55
N LEU A 351 -5.58 -5.73 13.40
CA LEU A 351 -4.98 -7.04 13.14
C LEU A 351 -3.85 -7.34 14.11
N LEU A 352 -3.01 -6.34 14.42
CA LEU A 352 -1.91 -6.48 15.37
C LEU A 352 -2.38 -6.81 16.79
N ASP A 353 -3.43 -6.14 17.27
CA ASP A 353 -4.01 -6.36 18.60
C ASP A 353 -4.61 -7.77 18.76
N MET A 354 -4.95 -8.43 17.65
CA MET A 354 -5.51 -9.78 17.62
C MET A 354 -4.46 -10.89 17.45
N LEU A 355 -3.18 -10.54 17.26
CA LEU A 355 -2.13 -11.55 17.13
C LEU A 355 -1.94 -12.33 18.45
N PRO A 356 -1.84 -13.66 18.38
CA PRO A 356 -1.54 -14.47 19.55
C PRO A 356 -0.20 -14.08 20.18
N THR A 357 -0.21 -13.76 21.48
CA THR A 357 1.02 -13.42 22.24
C THR A 357 1.65 -14.63 22.94
N ARG A 358 1.00 -15.80 22.88
CA ARG A 358 1.46 -17.05 23.51
C ARG A 358 1.47 -18.17 22.48
N ALA A 359 2.42 -19.10 22.62
CA ALA A 359 2.55 -20.27 21.74
C ALA A 359 1.29 -21.16 21.69
N GLU A 360 0.49 -21.19 22.77
CA GLU A 360 -0.79 -21.90 22.81
C GLU A 360 -1.84 -21.36 21.83
N GLY A 361 -1.65 -20.13 21.34
CA GLY A 361 -2.53 -19.52 20.34
C GLY A 361 -2.05 -19.67 18.90
N ALA A 362 -0.94 -20.36 18.63
CA ALA A 362 -0.54 -20.69 17.27
C ALA A 362 -1.62 -21.54 16.58
N GLY A 363 -1.90 -21.29 15.31
CA GLY A 363 -2.99 -21.91 14.57
C GLY A 363 -4.39 -21.35 14.90
N THR A 364 -4.50 -20.21 15.60
CA THR A 364 -5.81 -19.61 15.90
C THR A 364 -6.48 -19.08 14.62
N THR A 365 -7.72 -19.48 14.37
CA THR A 365 -8.54 -18.93 13.27
C THR A 365 -9.62 -18.01 13.81
N TRP A 366 -9.61 -16.74 13.41
CA TRP A 366 -10.64 -15.77 13.71
C TRP A 366 -11.70 -15.76 12.60
N LEU A 367 -12.97 -15.87 12.99
CA LEU A 367 -14.11 -15.80 12.06
C LEU A 367 -14.51 -14.35 11.77
N TRP A 368 -15.04 -14.07 10.57
CA TRP A 368 -15.44 -12.74 10.12
C TRP A 368 -16.25 -11.94 11.15
N ASP A 369 -17.25 -12.57 11.79
CA ASP A 369 -18.08 -11.92 12.80
C ASP A 369 -17.29 -11.47 14.04
N ALA A 370 -16.18 -12.14 14.34
CA ALA A 370 -15.33 -11.84 15.49
C ALA A 370 -14.26 -10.78 15.19
N TRP A 371 -13.69 -10.76 13.98
CA TRP A 371 -12.58 -9.86 13.65
C TRP A 371 -12.95 -8.74 12.68
N GLY A 372 -13.81 -8.99 11.69
CA GLY A 372 -14.00 -8.09 10.54
C GLY A 372 -15.31 -7.32 10.56
N ALA A 373 -16.45 -7.97 10.83
CA ALA A 373 -17.78 -7.40 10.58
C ALA A 373 -18.04 -6.02 11.22
N ALA A 374 -17.52 -5.77 12.43
CA ALA A 374 -17.69 -4.49 13.14
C ALA A 374 -16.49 -3.53 12.99
N ARG A 375 -15.41 -3.96 12.34
CA ARG A 375 -14.10 -3.28 12.36
C ARG A 375 -13.41 -3.21 10.99
N THR A 376 -14.12 -3.57 9.94
CA THR A 376 -13.76 -3.33 8.55
C THR A 376 -14.79 -2.38 7.91
N PHE A 377 -14.30 -1.39 7.17
CA PHE A 377 -15.14 -0.57 6.32
C PHE A 377 -15.21 -1.21 4.93
N VAL A 378 -16.41 -1.42 4.40
CA VAL A 378 -16.64 -2.18 3.17
C VAL A 378 -17.12 -1.23 2.07
N LEU A 379 -16.40 -1.19 0.96
CA LEU A 379 -16.80 -0.53 -0.28
C LEU A 379 -17.24 -1.59 -1.28
N ALA A 380 -18.53 -1.68 -1.54
CA ALA A 380 -19.10 -2.61 -2.51
C ALA A 380 -19.23 -1.97 -3.91
N GLU A 381 -19.33 -2.81 -4.93
CA GLU A 381 -19.55 -2.39 -6.34
C GLU A 381 -18.43 -1.48 -6.87
N MET A 382 -17.20 -1.79 -6.49
CA MET A 382 -16.00 -1.12 -6.98
C MET A 382 -15.46 -1.84 -8.22
N THR A 383 -14.73 -1.14 -9.08
CA THR A 383 -13.73 -1.72 -9.99
C THR A 383 -12.37 -1.60 -9.30
N PRO A 384 -11.88 -2.66 -8.63
CA PRO A 384 -10.68 -2.57 -7.84
C PRO A 384 -9.47 -2.39 -8.76
N ASP A 385 -8.79 -1.26 -8.61
CA ASP A 385 -7.48 -1.09 -9.22
C ASP A 385 -6.46 -1.85 -8.36
N MET A 386 -6.24 -3.12 -8.70
CA MET A 386 -5.37 -4.02 -7.95
C MET A 386 -3.88 -3.63 -8.03
N TRP A 387 -3.50 -2.73 -8.94
CA TRP A 387 -2.11 -2.41 -9.24
C TRP A 387 -1.65 -1.02 -8.77
N SER A 388 -2.54 -0.14 -8.31
CA SER A 388 -2.16 1.21 -7.89
C SER A 388 -1.85 1.36 -6.41
N ALA A 389 -0.97 2.31 -6.08
CA ALA A 389 -0.71 2.78 -4.71
C ALA A 389 -1.90 3.60 -4.18
N CYS A 390 -3.07 2.95 -4.03
CA CYS A 390 -4.33 3.61 -3.70
C CYS A 390 -4.52 3.85 -2.18
N VAL A 391 -3.60 3.36 -1.35
CA VAL A 391 -3.58 3.60 0.10
C VAL A 391 -2.32 4.37 0.50
N HIS A 392 -2.46 5.39 1.35
CA HIS A 392 -1.34 5.98 2.07
C HIS A 392 -1.73 6.42 3.47
N GLY A 393 -1.11 5.79 4.48
CA GLY A 393 -1.41 6.08 5.87
C GLY A 393 -2.86 5.74 6.21
N SER A 394 -3.64 6.74 6.62
CA SER A 394 -5.08 6.60 6.91
C SER A 394 -6.00 6.90 5.74
N ARG A 395 -5.45 7.13 4.55
CA ARG A 395 -6.21 7.56 3.37
C ARG A 395 -6.26 6.44 2.34
N TYR A 396 -7.41 6.34 1.68
CA TYR A 396 -7.65 5.49 0.52
C TYR A 396 -8.19 6.36 -0.61
N VAL A 397 -7.79 6.10 -1.85
CA VAL A 397 -8.29 6.79 -3.03
C VAL A 397 -8.83 5.80 -4.05
N HIS A 398 -9.92 6.14 -4.73
CA HIS A 398 -10.45 5.36 -5.85
C HIS A 398 -11.12 6.28 -6.86
N LEU A 399 -11.40 5.76 -8.06
CA LEU A 399 -12.21 6.44 -9.06
C LEU A 399 -13.68 6.10 -8.84
N ALA A 400 -14.53 7.12 -8.77
CA ALA A 400 -15.96 6.99 -8.62
C ALA A 400 -16.68 7.68 -9.78
N VAL A 401 -17.67 6.99 -10.37
CA VAL A 401 -18.56 7.56 -11.38
C VAL A 401 -19.72 8.27 -10.68
N VAL A 402 -19.86 9.57 -10.91
CA VAL A 402 -20.97 10.35 -10.36
C VAL A 402 -22.22 10.12 -11.21
N SER A 403 -23.17 9.36 -10.65
CA SER A 403 -24.44 9.02 -11.29
C SER A 403 -25.15 10.26 -11.85
N GLY A 404 -25.50 10.22 -13.14
CA GLY A 404 -26.26 11.27 -13.82
C GLY A 404 -25.45 12.45 -14.37
N GLN A 405 -24.12 12.48 -14.24
CA GLN A 405 -23.29 13.56 -14.79
C GLN A 405 -22.18 13.09 -15.75
N ASP A 406 -22.02 11.78 -15.99
CA ASP A 406 -20.93 11.23 -16.81
C ASP A 406 -19.55 11.81 -16.43
N ARG A 407 -19.37 11.99 -15.12
CA ARG A 407 -18.19 12.60 -14.51
C ARG A 407 -17.51 11.59 -13.62
N VAL A 408 -16.22 11.43 -13.83
CA VAL A 408 -15.35 10.62 -12.98
C VAL A 408 -14.67 11.53 -11.95
N VAL A 409 -14.69 11.11 -10.69
CA VAL A 409 -14.06 11.81 -9.57
C VAL A 409 -13.07 10.87 -8.90
N ALA A 410 -11.87 11.36 -8.62
CA ALA A 410 -10.97 10.70 -7.70
C ALA A 410 -11.46 11.00 -6.27
N GLU A 411 -12.11 10.04 -5.63
CA GLU A 411 -12.64 10.15 -4.27
C GLU A 411 -11.61 9.64 -3.26
N ILE A 412 -11.29 10.49 -2.29
CA ILE A 412 -10.36 10.22 -1.20
C ILE A 412 -11.17 10.01 0.08
N LEU A 413 -11.03 8.84 0.68
CA LEU A 413 -11.58 8.51 1.99
C LEU A 413 -10.48 8.64 3.03
N ASP A 414 -10.72 9.47 4.05
CA ASP A 414 -9.78 9.71 5.13
C ASP A 414 -10.30 9.23 6.49
N PHE A 415 -9.64 8.21 7.01
CA PHE A 415 -10.00 7.50 8.23
C PHE A 415 -9.28 8.03 9.48
N ARG A 416 -8.68 9.24 9.42
CA ARG A 416 -8.10 9.97 10.56
C ARG A 416 -8.97 9.90 11.83
N ALA A 417 -10.29 10.05 11.69
CA ALA A 417 -11.24 10.05 12.81
C ALA A 417 -11.44 8.67 13.44
N MET A 418 -11.25 7.58 12.68
CA MET A 418 -11.29 6.21 13.22
C MET A 418 -10.15 5.95 14.20
N ALA A 419 -8.97 6.50 13.95
CA ALA A 419 -7.82 6.35 14.85
C ALA A 419 -8.02 7.11 16.18
N ALA A 420 -8.71 8.25 16.15
CA ALA A 420 -9.11 8.98 17.34
C ALA A 420 -10.22 8.23 18.11
N ALA A 421 -11.17 7.61 17.40
CA ALA A 421 -12.26 6.79 17.96
C ALA A 421 -11.75 5.49 18.60
N ALA A 422 -10.84 4.76 17.93
CA ALA A 422 -10.22 3.54 18.46
C ALA A 422 -9.43 3.80 19.76
N ARG A 423 -8.82 4.97 19.90
CA ARG A 423 -8.16 5.42 21.15
C ARG A 423 -9.16 5.85 22.24
N SER A 424 -10.34 6.33 21.88
CA SER A 424 -11.36 6.88 22.80
C SER A 424 -12.42 5.88 23.24
N PHE A 425 -12.43 4.64 22.71
CA PHE A 425 -13.21 3.52 23.26
C PHE A 425 -12.87 3.14 24.72
N ARG A 426 -11.97 3.87 25.39
CA ARG A 426 -11.75 3.80 26.84
C ARG A 426 -12.39 4.91 27.66
N ILE A 427 -12.91 6.00 27.09
CA ILE A 427 -13.65 7.05 27.82
C ILE A 427 -14.65 7.72 26.88
N SER A 428 -15.95 7.46 27.04
CA SER A 428 -17.00 8.31 26.44
C SER A 428 -17.01 9.69 27.10
N PRO A 429 -17.19 10.78 26.35
CA PRO A 429 -18.53 11.36 26.27
C PRO A 429 -18.90 12.02 24.91
N SER A 430 -20.19 12.35 24.83
CA SER A 430 -21.00 12.90 23.72
C SER A 430 -20.43 14.09 22.92
N PRO A 431 -20.79 14.24 21.62
CA PRO A 431 -20.42 15.39 20.82
C PRO A 431 -21.43 16.54 20.96
N SER A 432 -20.92 17.78 20.97
CA SER A 432 -21.69 19.00 20.72
C SER A 432 -21.05 19.81 19.59
N SER A 433 -21.93 20.17 18.64
CA SER A 433 -21.92 21.23 17.63
C SER A 433 -20.86 21.29 16.52
N GLU A 434 -21.43 21.17 15.31
CA GLU A 434 -21.11 21.85 14.05
C GLU A 434 -19.79 21.53 13.33
N ASP A 435 -19.83 20.40 12.62
CA ASP A 435 -19.17 20.16 11.33
C ASP A 435 -20.06 19.12 10.64
N VAL A 436 -20.46 19.33 9.37
CA VAL A 436 -21.18 18.29 8.61
C VAL A 436 -20.20 17.66 7.63
N PRO A 437 -19.42 16.64 8.05
CA PRO A 437 -18.90 15.66 7.11
C PRO A 437 -20.09 14.95 6.46
N HIS A 438 -19.93 14.49 5.21
CA HIS A 438 -20.81 13.46 4.67
C HIS A 438 -20.55 12.15 5.45
N ALA A 439 -21.00 12.09 6.69
CA ALA A 439 -21.20 10.83 7.39
C ALA A 439 -22.33 10.12 6.66
N ARG A 440 -22.06 8.99 6.00
CA ARG A 440 -23.11 8.00 5.78
C ARG A 440 -23.38 7.39 7.15
N PRO A 441 -24.49 7.73 7.83
CA PRO A 441 -24.66 7.43 9.25
C PRO A 441 -24.91 5.95 9.56
N ASP A 442 -25.06 5.11 8.53
CA ASP A 442 -25.63 3.77 8.70
C ASP A 442 -24.62 2.73 9.23
N ASP A 443 -23.30 2.98 9.15
CA ASP A 443 -22.27 1.96 9.47
C ASP A 443 -21.39 2.27 10.70
N GLY A 444 -21.65 3.36 11.44
CA GLY A 444 -20.90 3.69 12.67
C GLY A 444 -19.44 4.12 12.48
N TRP A 445 -18.98 4.26 11.24
CA TRP A 445 -17.63 4.72 10.90
C TRP A 445 -17.56 6.24 10.74
N MET A 446 -16.50 6.86 11.27
CA MET A 446 -16.19 8.27 11.04
C MET A 446 -15.02 8.39 10.06
N TYR A 447 -15.32 8.87 8.85
CA TYR A 447 -14.34 9.24 7.83
C TYR A 447 -14.73 10.58 7.20
N ALA A 448 -13.76 11.24 6.58
CA ALA A 448 -14.02 12.36 5.69
C ALA A 448 -13.86 11.90 4.24
N ALA A 449 -14.68 12.42 3.34
CA ALA A 449 -14.59 12.16 1.90
C ALA A 449 -14.33 13.46 1.16
N TYR A 450 -13.41 13.42 0.20
CA TYR A 450 -13.03 14.55 -0.65
C TYR A 450 -12.97 14.08 -2.10
N GLY A 451 -13.25 14.96 -3.07
CA GLY A 451 -13.28 14.57 -4.48
C GLY A 451 -12.57 15.58 -5.39
N VAL A 452 -11.76 15.08 -6.32
CA VAL A 452 -11.17 15.86 -7.42
C VAL A 452 -11.74 15.38 -8.74
N THR A 453 -12.28 16.29 -9.54
CA THR A 453 -12.76 15.95 -10.89
C THR A 453 -11.60 15.50 -11.78
N VAL A 454 -11.79 14.38 -12.46
CA VAL A 454 -10.88 13.86 -13.48
C VAL A 454 -11.39 14.28 -14.85
N SER A 455 -10.51 14.74 -15.74
CA SER A 455 -10.92 15.10 -17.10
C SER A 455 -11.31 13.84 -17.88
N THR A 456 -12.50 13.83 -18.45
CA THR A 456 -13.04 12.69 -19.22
C THR A 456 -12.90 12.97 -20.72
N THR A 457 -12.07 12.21 -21.43
CA THR A 457 -11.94 12.32 -22.89
C THR A 457 -12.40 11.09 -23.69
N LYS A 458 -12.81 9.97 -23.07
CA LYS A 458 -13.44 8.81 -23.76
C LYS A 458 -14.01 7.75 -22.79
N GLU A 459 -14.82 6.85 -23.35
CA GLU A 459 -15.63 5.79 -22.71
C GLU A 459 -14.87 4.51 -22.29
N ASP A 460 -13.56 4.36 -22.56
CA ASP A 460 -12.81 3.19 -22.09
C ASP A 460 -12.27 3.43 -20.67
N ASP A 461 -12.89 2.77 -19.69
CA ASP A 461 -12.67 2.97 -18.26
C ASP A 461 -11.57 2.06 -17.67
N ASN A 462 -11.13 1.03 -18.41
CA ASN A 462 -10.27 -0.03 -17.89
C ASN A 462 -8.80 0.35 -17.67
N ASP A 463 -8.35 1.49 -18.18
CA ASP A 463 -6.94 1.92 -18.11
C ASP A 463 -6.75 3.19 -17.26
N ARG A 464 -7.59 3.43 -16.26
CA ARG A 464 -7.46 4.57 -15.34
C ARG A 464 -7.02 4.11 -13.97
N CYS A 465 -6.01 4.78 -13.43
CA CYS A 465 -5.54 4.55 -12.07
C CYS A 465 -5.43 5.86 -11.29
N VAL A 466 -5.57 5.75 -9.97
CA VAL A 466 -5.31 6.83 -9.03
C VAL A 466 -4.39 6.33 -7.94
N MET A 467 -3.40 7.15 -7.60
CA MET A 467 -2.46 6.85 -6.53
C MET A 467 -2.42 8.01 -5.54
N ILE A 468 -2.07 7.70 -4.30
CA ILE A 468 -1.97 8.68 -3.23
C ILE A 468 -0.65 8.52 -2.48
N SER A 469 -0.03 9.66 -2.14
CA SER A 469 1.08 9.75 -1.20
C SER A 469 0.70 10.70 -0.05
N GLU A 470 1.62 10.98 0.88
CA GLU A 470 1.34 11.91 1.97
C GLU A 470 1.07 13.34 1.49
N ASP A 471 1.72 13.79 0.41
CA ASP A 471 1.60 15.17 -0.09
C ASP A 471 1.01 15.27 -1.51
N SER A 472 0.68 14.15 -2.16
CA SER A 472 0.28 14.18 -3.56
C SER A 472 -0.85 13.22 -3.88
N LEU A 473 -1.69 13.64 -4.81
CA LEU A 473 -2.62 12.80 -5.55
C LEU A 473 -2.10 12.68 -6.98
N VAL A 474 -1.96 11.45 -7.49
CA VAL A 474 -1.52 11.18 -8.86
C VAL A 474 -2.65 10.51 -9.61
N ILE A 475 -3.03 11.08 -10.75
CA ILE A 475 -4.14 10.61 -11.58
C ILE A 475 -3.58 10.25 -12.95
N MET A 476 -3.83 9.04 -13.43
CA MET A 476 -3.52 8.67 -14.80
C MET A 476 -4.63 9.15 -15.73
N GLU A 477 -4.24 9.92 -16.75
CA GLU A 477 -5.15 10.52 -17.73
C GLU A 477 -4.72 10.15 -19.15
N GLU A 478 -5.72 9.90 -20.01
CA GLU A 478 -5.53 9.68 -21.44
C GLU A 478 -5.66 11.01 -22.20
N LYS A 479 -4.69 11.28 -23.07
CA LYS A 479 -4.68 12.45 -23.95
C LYS A 479 -5.49 12.21 -25.21
N GLU A 480 -5.92 13.30 -25.85
CA GLU A 480 -6.70 13.23 -27.10
C GLU A 480 -5.97 12.50 -28.24
N ASP A 481 -4.64 12.48 -28.21
CA ASP A 481 -3.77 11.79 -29.16
C ASP A 481 -3.56 10.29 -28.84
N GLY A 482 -4.20 9.78 -27.79
CA GLY A 482 -4.08 8.39 -27.32
C GLY A 482 -2.85 8.14 -26.43
N GLY A 483 -2.05 9.16 -26.12
CA GLY A 483 -0.96 9.03 -25.14
C GLY A 483 -1.48 9.02 -23.70
N ARG A 484 -0.82 8.33 -22.78
CA ARG A 484 -1.14 8.38 -21.34
C ARG A 484 -0.19 9.32 -20.59
N THR A 485 -0.70 9.99 -19.55
CA THR A 485 0.09 10.87 -18.67
C THR A 485 -0.34 10.76 -17.22
N PHE A 486 0.59 11.04 -16.30
CA PHE A 486 0.27 11.26 -14.91
C PHE A 486 0.05 12.75 -14.65
N ARG A 487 -1.13 13.12 -14.19
CA ARG A 487 -1.43 14.41 -13.57
C ARG A 487 -1.11 14.32 -12.08
N VAL A 488 -0.01 14.96 -11.68
CA VAL A 488 0.45 15.00 -10.29
C VAL A 488 -0.04 16.28 -9.63
N CYS A 489 -0.88 16.15 -8.61
CA CYS A 489 -1.43 17.25 -7.82
C CYS A 489 -0.78 17.25 -6.42
N SER A 490 0.00 18.28 -6.09
CA SER A 490 0.81 18.34 -4.85
C SER A 490 0.37 19.44 -3.88
N LEU A 491 0.47 19.20 -2.57
CA LEU A 491 -0.07 20.00 -1.45
C LEU A 491 1.01 20.68 -0.58
#